data_AF-A0A146KAT5-F1
#
_entry.id   AF-A0A146KAT5-F1
#
_cell.length_a   1.000
_cell.length_b   1.000
_cell.length_c   1.000
_cell.angle_alpha   90.00
_cell.angle_beta   90.00
_cell.angle_gamma   90.00
#
_symmetry.space_group_name_H-M   'P 1'
#
loop_
_entity.id
_entity.type
_entity.pdbx_description
1 polymer ?
#
loop_
_entity_poly.entity_id
_entity_poly.type
_entity_poly.pdbx_seq_one_letter_code
_entity_poly.pdbx_strand_id
1 'polypeptide(L)'
;YCAEGDIDFVRKNRQFYKRCKQGPYNAVVGPNACYPGLFGIHYAVVYNKPEILKILFPYEEDMFTQDEIILPCDFPVSNQIFKQMKQFQNCQKSFKNFIVVPKSSSFLQIAIMLGRWDLFNQFSMFCSNQVLTHKNSIGQTILDCLIRFQNHFSIKIKGNEQAIYQLL
;
A
#
# COMPACT_ATOMS: atom_id res chain seq x y z
N TYR A 1 -10.63 -12.82 -2.78
CA TYR A 1 -10.85 -12.85 -1.32
C TYR A 1 -10.60 -11.52 -0.63
N CYS A 2 -9.34 -11.11 -0.35
CA CYS A 2 -9.09 -9.83 0.35
C CYS A 2 -9.58 -8.62 -0.45
N ALA A 3 -9.35 -8.62 -1.77
CA ALA A 3 -9.87 -7.60 -2.69
C ALA A 3 -11.41 -7.55 -2.73
N GLU A 4 -12.05 -8.72 -2.71
CA GLU A 4 -13.51 -8.89 -2.76
C GLU A 4 -14.17 -8.56 -1.41
N GLY A 5 -13.43 -8.63 -0.31
CA GLY A 5 -13.96 -8.42 1.04
C GLY A 5 -14.67 -9.63 1.63
N ASP A 6 -14.31 -10.85 1.22
CA ASP A 6 -14.84 -12.09 1.80
C ASP A 6 -14.26 -12.32 3.22
N ILE A 7 -14.94 -11.74 4.21
CA ILE A 7 -14.51 -11.74 5.61
C ILE A 7 -14.41 -13.17 6.16
N ASP A 8 -15.36 -14.03 5.83
CA ASP A 8 -15.42 -15.38 6.40
C ASP A 8 -14.32 -16.27 5.85
N PHE A 9 -14.06 -16.17 4.54
CA PHE A 9 -12.90 -16.82 3.94
C PHE A 9 -11.60 -16.32 4.56
N VAL A 10 -11.46 -15.00 4.75
CA VAL A 10 -10.27 -14.41 5.37
C VAL A 10 -10.08 -14.88 6.80
N ARG A 11 -11.13 -14.88 7.61
CA ARG A 11 -11.05 -15.41 8.98
C ARG A 11 -10.64 -16.88 8.99
N LYS A 12 -11.25 -17.72 8.16
CA LYS A 12 -10.98 -19.16 8.13
C LYS A 12 -9.56 -19.49 7.68
N ASN A 13 -8.99 -18.68 6.78
CA ASN A 13 -7.70 -18.97 6.14
C ASN A 13 -6.55 -18.05 6.59
N ARG A 14 -6.75 -17.18 7.57
CA ARG A 14 -5.76 -16.17 8.02
C ARG A 14 -4.36 -16.70 8.31
N GLN A 15 -4.28 -17.92 8.86
CA GLN A 15 -3.01 -18.60 9.19
C GLN A 15 -2.24 -19.14 7.98
N PHE A 16 -2.87 -19.19 6.81
CA PHE A 16 -2.31 -19.75 5.59
C PHE A 16 -2.00 -18.70 4.53
N TYR A 17 -2.18 -17.40 4.82
CA TYR A 17 -1.81 -16.35 3.88
C TYR A 17 -0.30 -16.27 3.73
N LYS A 18 0.20 -17.09 2.81
CA LYS A 18 1.53 -16.99 2.22
C LYS A 18 1.35 -16.40 0.83
N ARG A 19 2.30 -15.52 0.47
CA ARG A 19 2.56 -14.86 -0.84
C ARG A 19 1.66 -15.34 -2.00
N CYS A 20 1.03 -14.42 -2.75
CA CYS A 20 0.40 -14.75 -4.05
C CYS A 20 1.49 -15.42 -4.92
N LYS A 21 1.41 -16.76 -5.12
CA LYS A 21 2.39 -17.57 -5.86
C LYS A 21 2.31 -17.40 -7.38
N GLN A 22 1.74 -16.30 -7.88
CA GLN A 22 1.58 -16.13 -9.32
C GLN A 22 2.90 -15.67 -9.95
N GLY A 23 3.19 -16.26 -11.12
CA GLY A 23 4.44 -16.13 -11.86
C GLY A 23 4.76 -14.71 -12.34
N PRO A 24 5.85 -14.54 -13.11
CA PRO A 24 6.43 -13.25 -13.40
C PRO A 24 5.44 -12.35 -14.16
N TYR A 25 5.11 -11.20 -13.55
CA TYR A 25 4.90 -9.93 -14.24
C TYR A 25 3.93 -9.89 -15.44
N ASN A 26 2.74 -10.46 -15.31
CA ASN A 26 1.62 -9.99 -16.12
C ASN A 26 0.75 -9.11 -15.23
N ALA A 27 0.86 -7.79 -15.41
CA ALA A 27 -0.07 -6.83 -14.86
C ALA A 27 -1.48 -7.24 -15.31
N VAL A 28 -2.20 -7.98 -14.48
CA VAL A 28 -3.59 -8.30 -14.75
C VAL A 28 -4.34 -7.01 -14.51
N VAL A 29 -4.67 -6.29 -15.58
CA VAL A 29 -5.46 -5.06 -15.50
C VAL A 29 -6.91 -5.46 -15.28
N GLY A 30 -7.51 -5.06 -14.17
CA GLY A 30 -8.93 -5.30 -13.89
C GLY A 30 -9.26 -5.28 -12.39
N PRO A 31 -10.57 -5.35 -12.05
CA PRO A 31 -11.03 -5.36 -10.65
C PRO A 31 -10.45 -6.53 -9.84
N ASN A 32 -10.03 -7.61 -10.51
CA ASN A 32 -9.48 -8.82 -9.90
C ASN A 32 -7.97 -9.00 -10.17
N ALA A 33 -7.24 -7.89 -10.31
CA ALA A 33 -5.78 -7.93 -10.46
C ALA A 33 -5.10 -8.64 -9.27
N CYS A 34 -4.34 -9.73 -9.49
CA CYS A 34 -3.28 -10.09 -8.55
C CYS A 34 -2.03 -9.27 -8.93
N TYR A 35 -1.55 -8.49 -7.97
CA TYR A 35 -0.26 -7.83 -7.97
C TYR A 35 0.76 -8.76 -7.32
N PRO A 36 1.70 -9.35 -8.09
CA PRO A 36 2.80 -10.13 -7.53
C PRO A 36 3.57 -9.28 -6.51
N GLY A 37 3.99 -9.92 -5.43
CA GLY A 37 4.73 -9.25 -4.36
C GLY A 37 3.88 -8.54 -3.30
N LEU A 38 2.54 -8.52 -3.45
CA LEU A 38 1.63 -8.16 -2.36
C LEU A 38 1.26 -9.36 -1.46
N PHE A 39 0.91 -9.00 -0.23
CA PHE A 39 0.34 -9.88 0.80
C PHE A 39 -1.11 -9.44 1.09
N GLY A 40 -1.85 -10.23 1.87
CA GLY A 40 -3.25 -9.97 2.16
C GLY A 40 -3.49 -8.57 2.73
N ILE A 41 -2.61 -8.13 3.63
CA ILE A 41 -2.65 -6.81 4.28
C ILE A 41 -2.57 -5.67 3.27
N HIS A 42 -1.70 -5.82 2.26
CA HIS A 42 -1.56 -4.84 1.20
C HIS A 42 -2.81 -4.79 0.31
N TYR A 43 -3.40 -5.95 -0.03
CA TYR A 43 -4.66 -6.00 -0.76
C TYR A 43 -5.79 -5.30 0.01
N ALA A 44 -5.86 -5.49 1.32
CA ALA A 44 -6.87 -4.82 2.14
C ALA A 44 -6.74 -3.28 2.05
N VAL A 45 -5.52 -2.76 1.99
CA VAL A 45 -5.26 -1.32 1.79
C VAL A 45 -5.64 -0.87 0.37
N VAL A 46 -5.16 -1.58 -0.66
CA VAL A 46 -5.40 -1.24 -2.08
C VAL A 46 -6.90 -1.14 -2.37
N TYR A 47 -7.67 -2.11 -1.88
CA TYR A 47 -9.11 -2.21 -2.10
C TYR A 47 -9.96 -1.52 -1.01
N ASN A 48 -9.33 -0.77 -0.12
CA ASN A 48 -9.97 -0.03 0.97
C ASN A 48 -10.94 -0.88 1.82
N LYS A 49 -10.46 -2.03 2.33
CA LYS A 49 -11.22 -3.00 3.12
C LYS A 49 -10.76 -2.98 4.59
N PRO A 50 -11.20 -2.01 5.42
CA PRO A 50 -10.75 -1.87 6.80
C PRO A 50 -11.01 -3.12 7.65
N GLU A 51 -12.15 -3.80 7.46
CA GLU A 51 -12.47 -5.01 8.23
C GLU A 51 -11.54 -6.18 7.94
N ILE A 52 -11.13 -6.33 6.67
CA ILE A 52 -10.13 -7.33 6.28
C ILE A 52 -8.78 -6.96 6.87
N LEU A 53 -8.42 -5.67 6.83
CA LEU A 53 -7.18 -5.16 7.41
C LEU A 53 -7.11 -5.46 8.91
N LYS A 54 -8.19 -5.23 9.68
CA LYS A 54 -8.26 -5.57 11.12
C LYS A 54 -8.00 -7.05 11.39
N ILE A 55 -8.50 -7.94 10.53
CA ILE A 55 -8.33 -9.39 10.68
C ILE A 55 -6.88 -9.81 10.41
N LEU A 56 -6.26 -9.21 9.39
CA LEU A 56 -4.91 -9.57 8.95
C LEU A 56 -3.81 -8.89 9.76
N PHE A 57 -4.08 -7.70 10.33
CA PHE A 57 -3.10 -6.87 11.02
C PHE A 57 -2.27 -7.64 12.07
N PRO A 58 -2.85 -8.46 12.97
CA PRO A 58 -2.05 -9.20 13.97
C PRO A 58 -1.10 -10.26 13.38
N TYR A 59 -1.25 -10.62 12.11
CA TYR A 59 -0.48 -11.69 11.45
C TYR A 59 0.45 -11.18 10.35
N GLU A 60 0.19 -10.00 9.80
CA GLU A 60 0.86 -9.48 8.61
C GLU A 60 1.39 -8.05 8.75
N GLU A 61 1.39 -7.43 9.95
CA GLU A 61 1.82 -6.02 10.09
C GLU A 61 3.24 -5.74 9.58
N ASP A 62 4.14 -6.73 9.72
CA ASP A 62 5.56 -6.66 9.36
C ASP A 62 5.83 -7.20 7.95
N MET A 63 4.78 -7.46 7.17
CA MET A 63 4.92 -7.88 5.78
C MET A 63 5.13 -6.66 4.88
N PHE A 64 6.25 -6.66 4.16
CA PHE A 64 6.61 -5.62 3.19
C PHE A 64 6.46 -6.13 1.77
N THR A 65 6.17 -5.25 0.81
CA THR A 65 6.08 -5.64 -0.62
C THR A 65 7.38 -6.31 -1.09
N GLN A 66 7.26 -7.36 -1.89
CA GLN A 66 8.44 -8.14 -2.34
C GLN A 66 9.03 -7.65 -3.66
N ASP A 67 8.24 -6.90 -4.41
CA ASP A 67 8.55 -6.43 -5.75
C ASP A 67 8.07 -4.98 -5.87
N GLU A 68 8.53 -4.29 -6.91
CA GLU A 68 7.99 -2.97 -7.27
C GLU A 68 6.66 -3.14 -8.01
N ILE A 69 5.67 -2.31 -7.68
CA ILE A 69 4.29 -2.53 -8.08
C ILE A 69 3.69 -1.24 -8.61
N ILE A 70 2.95 -1.35 -9.71
CA ILE A 70 2.21 -0.24 -10.30
C ILE A 70 0.74 -0.38 -9.91
N LEU A 71 0.22 0.60 -9.19
CA LEU A 71 -1.16 0.63 -8.71
C LEU A 71 -1.93 1.79 -9.35
N PRO A 72 -3.19 1.57 -9.78
CA PRO A 72 -4.05 2.68 -10.19
C PRO A 72 -4.37 3.57 -8.99
N CYS A 73 -4.52 4.87 -9.22
CA CYS A 73 -4.96 5.83 -8.21
C CYS A 73 -5.90 6.88 -8.78
N ASP A 74 -6.68 7.54 -7.91
CA ASP A 74 -7.74 8.47 -8.34
C ASP A 74 -7.24 9.89 -8.60
N PHE A 75 -5.98 10.18 -8.29
CA PHE A 75 -5.38 11.51 -8.33
C PHE A 75 -4.08 11.51 -9.14
N PRO A 76 -3.72 12.65 -9.75
CA PRO A 76 -2.48 12.74 -10.51
C PRO A 76 -1.27 12.69 -9.57
N VAL A 77 -0.31 11.81 -9.87
CA VAL A 77 0.96 11.70 -9.14
C VAL A 77 2.13 11.96 -10.07
N SER A 78 3.06 12.81 -9.64
CA SER A 78 4.33 12.98 -10.36
C SER A 78 5.23 11.77 -10.13
N ASN A 79 5.34 10.91 -11.14
CA ASN A 79 6.23 9.75 -11.14
C ASN A 79 7.55 10.03 -11.88
N GLN A 80 8.12 11.24 -11.74
CA GLN A 80 9.35 11.63 -12.46
C GLN A 80 10.51 10.64 -12.27
N ILE A 81 10.64 10.07 -11.08
CA ILE A 81 11.67 9.08 -10.73
C ILE A 81 11.56 7.81 -11.61
N PHE A 82 10.35 7.44 -12.03
CA PHE A 82 10.07 6.16 -12.69
C PHE A 82 9.86 6.28 -14.21
N LYS A 83 10.01 7.48 -14.77
CA LYS A 83 9.78 7.75 -16.21
C LYS A 83 10.64 6.91 -17.16
N GLN A 84 11.78 6.40 -16.68
CA GLN A 84 12.73 5.65 -17.51
C GLN A 84 12.43 4.14 -17.57
N MET A 85 11.49 3.63 -16.77
CA MET A 85 11.22 2.20 -16.71
C MET A 85 10.34 1.75 -17.89
N LYS A 86 10.74 0.70 -18.62
CA LYS A 86 9.94 0.18 -19.75
C LYS A 86 8.50 -0.18 -19.37
N GLN A 87 8.31 -0.72 -18.15
CA GLN A 87 6.98 -1.06 -17.61
C GLN A 87 6.06 0.16 -17.51
N PHE A 88 6.64 1.35 -17.25
CA PHE A 88 5.94 2.63 -17.16
C PHE A 88 5.20 2.98 -18.47
N GLN A 89 5.82 2.69 -19.62
CA GLN A 89 5.25 3.01 -20.93
C GLN A 89 4.00 2.17 -21.25
N ASN A 90 3.97 0.91 -20.80
CA ASN A 90 2.80 0.05 -20.97
C ASN A 90 1.67 0.48 -20.03
N CYS A 91 2.00 0.82 -18.78
CA CYS A 91 0.99 1.24 -17.80
C CYS A 91 0.33 2.59 -18.14
N GLN A 92 1.05 3.53 -18.75
CA GLN A 92 0.47 4.79 -19.23
C GLN A 92 -0.68 4.59 -20.24
N LYS A 93 -0.68 3.48 -20.98
CA LYS A 93 -1.77 3.17 -21.92
C LYS A 93 -3.01 2.63 -21.20
N SER A 94 -2.84 2.00 -20.03
CA SER A 94 -3.92 1.32 -19.30
C SER A 94 -4.54 2.18 -18.19
N PHE A 95 -3.78 3.11 -17.62
CA PHE A 95 -4.24 3.91 -16.48
C PHE A 95 -4.01 5.40 -16.72
N LYS A 96 -5.07 6.20 -16.50
CA LYS A 96 -4.97 7.68 -16.53
C LYS A 96 -4.03 8.20 -15.44
N ASN A 97 -4.14 7.61 -14.25
CA ASN A 97 -3.39 7.96 -13.06
C ASN A 97 -2.92 6.65 -12.40
N PHE A 98 -1.67 6.62 -11.98
CA PHE A 98 -1.10 5.47 -11.27
C PHE A 98 0.05 5.93 -10.37
N ILE A 99 0.41 5.07 -9.42
CA ILE A 99 1.56 5.22 -8.55
C ILE A 99 2.47 4.01 -8.67
N VAL A 100 3.77 4.26 -8.55
CA VAL A 100 4.76 3.19 -8.38
C VAL A 100 5.04 3.03 -6.89
N VAL A 101 4.73 1.85 -6.36
CA VAL A 101 5.03 1.43 -5.01
C VAL A 101 6.38 0.72 -5.03
N PRO A 102 7.42 1.28 -4.38
CA PRO A 102 8.72 0.64 -4.28
C PRO A 102 8.63 -0.73 -3.60
N LYS A 103 9.59 -1.60 -3.91
CA LYS A 103 9.80 -2.84 -3.16
C LYS A 103 10.06 -2.52 -1.68
N SER A 104 9.75 -3.47 -0.80
CA SER A 104 9.87 -3.33 0.65
C SER A 104 9.04 -2.17 1.21
N SER A 105 7.93 -1.82 0.58
CA SER A 105 7.01 -0.84 1.16
C SER A 105 6.09 -1.52 2.17
N SER A 106 5.83 -0.85 3.30
CA SER A 106 4.84 -1.33 4.28
C SER A 106 3.41 -1.02 3.85
N PHE A 107 2.42 -1.68 4.44
CA PHE A 107 1.02 -1.39 4.17
C PHE A 107 0.63 0.07 4.51
N LEU A 108 1.27 0.69 5.52
CA LEU A 108 1.06 2.11 5.86
C LEU A 108 1.61 3.05 4.78
N GLN A 109 2.79 2.75 4.22
CA GLN A 109 3.34 3.53 3.11
C GLN A 109 2.40 3.46 1.90
N ILE A 110 1.87 2.28 1.59
CA ILE A 110 0.86 2.12 0.53
C ILE A 110 -0.41 2.91 0.84
N ALA A 111 -0.88 2.91 2.09
CA ALA A 111 -2.07 3.66 2.50
C ALA A 111 -1.90 5.16 2.23
N ILE A 112 -0.75 5.74 2.60
CA ILE A 112 -0.40 7.13 2.30
C ILE A 112 -0.35 7.37 0.80
N MET A 113 0.39 6.52 0.09
CA MET A 113 0.59 6.59 -1.36
C MET A 113 -0.70 6.55 -2.16
N LEU A 114 -1.73 5.85 -1.67
CA LEU A 114 -3.06 5.75 -2.29
C LEU A 114 -4.09 6.72 -1.70
N GLY A 115 -3.72 7.54 -0.72
CA GLY A 115 -4.65 8.47 -0.05
C GLY A 115 -5.70 7.79 0.84
N ARG A 116 -5.42 6.59 1.34
CA ARG A 116 -6.29 5.85 2.28
C ARG A 116 -6.04 6.34 3.71
N TRP A 117 -6.30 7.62 3.94
CA TRP A 117 -6.00 8.30 5.21
C TRP A 117 -6.70 7.68 6.41
N ASP A 118 -7.94 7.25 6.26
CA ASP A 118 -8.68 6.60 7.33
C ASP A 118 -7.97 5.33 7.81
N LEU A 119 -7.44 4.52 6.88
CA LEU A 119 -6.66 3.33 7.22
C LEU A 119 -5.32 3.72 7.87
N PHE A 120 -4.61 4.70 7.33
CA PHE A 120 -3.36 5.17 7.93
C PHE A 120 -3.57 5.66 9.37
N ASN A 121 -4.56 6.51 9.59
CA ASN A 121 -4.90 7.04 10.91
C ASN A 121 -5.32 5.93 11.88
N GLN A 122 -6.12 4.99 11.41
CA GLN A 122 -6.60 3.90 12.23
C GLN A 122 -5.49 2.95 12.67
N PHE A 123 -4.49 2.69 11.83
CA PHE A 123 -3.50 1.63 12.10
C PHE A 123 -2.12 2.13 12.52
N SER A 124 -1.75 3.37 12.22
CA SER A 124 -0.42 3.92 12.54
C SER A 124 -0.07 3.83 14.02
N MET A 125 -1.03 4.09 14.92
CA MET A 125 -0.82 4.05 16.36
C MET A 125 -0.61 2.64 16.94
N PHE A 126 -0.91 1.59 16.16
CA PHE A 126 -0.81 0.20 16.59
C PHE A 126 0.41 -0.53 16.01
N CYS A 127 1.10 0.08 15.04
CA CYS A 127 2.24 -0.54 14.38
C CYS A 127 3.48 -0.56 15.27
N SER A 128 4.27 -1.62 15.16
CA SER A 128 5.60 -1.68 15.77
C SER A 128 6.56 -0.63 15.21
N ASN A 129 7.57 -0.26 16.02
CA ASN A 129 8.65 0.65 15.60
C ASN A 129 9.39 0.15 14.35
N GLN A 130 9.48 -1.17 14.16
CA GLN A 130 10.08 -1.75 12.96
C GLN A 130 9.34 -1.30 11.70
N VAL A 131 8.01 -1.31 11.70
CA VAL A 131 7.19 -0.88 10.56
C VAL A 131 7.28 0.64 10.39
N LEU A 132 7.23 1.40 11.48
CA LEU A 132 7.23 2.86 11.45
C LEU A 132 8.54 3.46 10.92
N THR A 133 9.67 2.84 11.26
CA THR A 133 11.02 3.30 10.87
C THR A 133 11.56 2.60 9.62
N HIS A 134 10.83 1.64 9.06
CA HIS A 134 11.26 0.89 7.89
C HIS A 134 11.52 1.80 6.69
N LYS A 135 12.59 1.50 5.94
CA LYS A 135 12.90 2.12 4.66
C LYS A 135 12.64 1.15 3.53
N ASN A 136 11.84 1.57 2.55
CA ASN A 136 11.62 0.79 1.34
C ASN A 136 12.88 0.76 0.44
N SER A 137 12.79 0.13 -0.73
CA SER A 137 13.93 -0.10 -1.62
C SER A 137 14.56 1.18 -2.20
N ILE A 138 13.89 2.33 -2.08
CA ILE A 138 14.42 3.64 -2.49
C ILE A 138 14.76 4.52 -1.28
N GLY A 139 14.85 3.94 -0.09
CA GLY A 139 15.26 4.62 1.14
C GLY A 139 14.19 5.45 1.82
N GLN A 140 12.93 5.37 1.39
CA GLN A 140 11.83 6.18 1.95
C GLN A 140 11.21 5.51 3.18
N THR A 141 11.01 6.30 4.22
CA THR A 141 10.24 6.01 5.44
C THR A 141 8.76 6.38 5.28
N ILE A 142 7.95 6.14 6.33
CA ILE A 142 6.56 6.65 6.39
C ILE A 142 6.54 8.19 6.34
N LEU A 143 7.46 8.84 7.06
CA LEU A 143 7.55 10.30 7.10
C LEU A 143 7.86 10.89 5.71
N ASP A 144 8.78 10.26 4.97
CA ASP A 144 9.10 10.66 3.59
C ASP A 144 7.87 10.55 2.67
N CYS A 145 7.05 9.51 2.84
CA CYS A 145 5.80 9.36 2.12
C CYS A 145 4.81 10.48 2.49
N LEU A 146 4.63 10.79 3.78
CA LEU A 146 3.74 11.87 4.22
C LEU A 146 4.13 13.22 3.60
N ILE A 147 5.41 13.58 3.69
CA ILE A 147 5.94 14.83 3.12
C ILE A 147 5.70 14.89 1.62
N ARG A 148 5.92 13.78 0.90
CA ARG A 148 5.70 13.72 -0.55
C ARG A 148 4.23 13.88 -0.94
N PHE A 149 3.32 13.27 -0.18
CA PHE A 149 1.91 13.20 -0.55
C PHE A 149 1.03 14.26 0.11
N GLN A 150 1.52 15.04 1.08
CA GLN A 150 0.75 16.08 1.79
C GLN A 150 0.02 17.06 0.86
N ASN A 151 0.68 17.47 -0.23
CA ASN A 151 0.15 18.46 -1.17
C ASN A 151 -1.00 17.91 -2.03
N HIS A 152 -1.09 16.58 -2.18
CA HIS A 152 -2.10 15.95 -3.02
C HIS A 152 -3.46 15.83 -2.35
N PHE A 153 -3.50 15.80 -1.01
CA PHE A 153 -4.71 15.43 -0.29
C PHE A 153 -5.33 16.54 0.52
N SER A 154 -4.84 17.79 0.37
CA SER A 154 -5.30 18.93 1.18
C SER A 154 -5.44 18.52 2.65
N ILE A 155 -4.43 17.83 3.17
CA ILE A 155 -4.49 17.25 4.51
C ILE A 155 -4.62 18.43 5.46
N LYS A 156 -5.82 18.63 5.99
CA LYS A 156 -5.97 19.41 7.22
C LYS A 156 -5.35 18.54 8.29
N ILE A 157 -4.06 18.76 8.57
CA ILE A 157 -3.30 18.08 9.63
C ILE A 157 -3.96 18.27 11.01
N LYS A 158 -4.97 19.15 11.12
CA LYS A 158 -5.86 19.29 12.28
C LYS A 158 -6.55 17.95 12.59
N GLY A 159 -5.97 17.20 13.53
CA GLY A 159 -6.47 15.90 14.02
C GLY A 159 -5.46 14.76 13.92
N ASN A 160 -4.40 14.90 13.12
CA ASN A 160 -3.40 13.84 12.90
C ASN A 160 -2.06 14.08 13.61
N GLU A 161 -1.99 15.13 14.43
CA GLU A 161 -0.77 15.54 15.12
C GLU A 161 -0.19 14.40 15.96
N GLN A 162 -1.02 13.65 16.69
CA GLN A 162 -0.56 12.53 17.53
C GLN A 162 0.14 11.41 16.74
N ALA A 163 -0.38 11.04 15.57
CA ALA A 163 0.23 10.02 14.71
C ALA A 163 1.56 10.51 14.11
N ILE A 164 1.65 11.80 13.79
CA ILE A 164 2.89 12.40 13.28
C ILE A 164 3.94 12.50 14.40
N TYR A 165 3.55 12.84 15.63
CA TYR A 165 4.47 12.90 16.77
C TYR A 165 5.12 11.56 17.11
N GLN A 166 4.46 10.43 16.84
CA GLN A 166 5.07 9.11 17.00
C GLN A 166 6.11 8.77 15.91
N LEU A 167 6.10 9.50 14.80
CA LEU A 167 7.04 9.32 13.69
C LEU A 167 8.28 10.23 13.80
N LEU A 168 8.29 11.17 14.75
CA LEU A 168 9.39 12.09 15.06
C LEU A 168 10.18 11.59 16.27
#